data_AF-A0A0M4CUJ8-F1
#
_entry.id   AF-A0A0M4CUJ8-F1
#
_cell.length_a   1.000
_cell.length_b   1.000
_cell.length_c   1.000
_cell.angle_alpha   90.00
_cell.angle_beta   90.00
_cell.angle_gamma   90.00
#
_symmetry.space_group_name_H-M   'P 1'
#
loop_
_entity.id
_entity.type
_entity.pdbx_description
1 polymer ?
#
loop_
_entity_poly.entity_id
_entity_poly.type
_entity_poly.pdbx_seq_one_letter_code
_entity_poly.pdbx_strand_id
1 'polypeptide(L)'
;MRFLLAFPAAAMLVCSAAAGSASRSSDAEIAAKLKVGEEVEARINGDFNGDGEIDTAWIAAGPDGRTVHVHFALRKGADLHHVPAGSFALPSERLGPADLSVSKDVLVIRDLTGGTTALAATYRFRGDAAATRMRLIGLDARLYSRTFAHDGAKMSWNLLTGDLVTARLELTRSGDETAYREAGTKRVRRPIAVVDMESTPDAESELAAMVPSTG
;
A
#
# COMPACT_ATOMS: atom_id res chain seq x y z
N MET A 1 52.86 -32.95 -40.59
CA MET A 1 51.57 -33.17 -39.86
C MET A 1 51.19 -31.84 -39.25
N ARG A 2 50.30 -31.08 -39.90
CA ARG A 2 48.84 -30.99 -39.67
C ARG A 2 48.48 -29.72 -38.88
N PHE A 3 48.28 -28.67 -39.67
CA PHE A 3 47.31 -27.56 -39.57
C PHE A 3 47.05 -26.86 -38.23
N LEU A 4 47.51 -25.59 -38.16
CA LEU A 4 46.90 -24.51 -37.38
C LEU A 4 45.45 -24.29 -37.85
N LEU A 5 44.50 -24.39 -36.93
CA LEU A 5 43.12 -23.94 -37.11
C LEU A 5 42.98 -22.53 -36.52
N ALA A 6 42.87 -21.55 -37.40
CA ALA A 6 42.46 -20.18 -37.05
C ALA A 6 40.93 -20.15 -36.89
N PHE A 7 40.46 -19.75 -35.72
CA PHE A 7 39.03 -19.48 -35.47
C PHE A 7 38.67 -18.07 -35.99
N PRO A 8 37.60 -17.91 -36.78
CA PRO A 8 37.09 -16.59 -37.12
C PRO A 8 36.29 -16.03 -35.93
N ALA A 9 36.69 -14.86 -35.44
CA ALA A 9 35.92 -14.08 -34.47
C ALA A 9 34.72 -13.44 -35.19
N ALA A 10 33.53 -14.01 -35.03
CA ALA A 10 32.29 -13.37 -35.40
C ALA A 10 31.94 -12.33 -34.33
N ALA A 11 32.11 -11.05 -34.65
CA ALA A 11 31.61 -9.95 -33.83
C ALA A 11 30.07 -9.92 -33.92
N MET A 12 29.40 -10.48 -32.91
CA MET A 12 27.97 -10.25 -32.73
C MET A 12 27.75 -8.78 -32.34
N LEU A 13 27.10 -8.04 -33.24
CA LEU A 13 26.52 -6.75 -32.96
C LEU A 13 25.39 -6.94 -31.93
N VAL A 14 25.66 -6.65 -30.67
CA VAL A 14 24.60 -6.55 -29.66
C VAL A 14 23.88 -5.24 -29.93
N CYS A 15 22.72 -5.33 -30.59
CA CYS A 15 21.72 -4.28 -30.55
C CYS A 15 21.28 -4.17 -29.09
N SER A 16 21.81 -3.18 -28.36
CA SER A 16 21.19 -2.72 -27.13
C SER A 16 19.82 -2.16 -27.51
N ALA A 17 18.78 -3.00 -27.42
CA ALA A 17 17.42 -2.51 -27.38
C ALA A 17 17.35 -1.59 -26.15
N ALA A 18 17.28 -0.29 -26.39
CA ALA A 18 16.87 0.66 -25.36
C ALA A 18 15.50 0.17 -24.87
N ALA A 19 15.45 -0.35 -23.65
CA ALA A 19 14.21 -0.62 -22.96
C ALA A 19 13.40 0.67 -23.02
N GLY A 20 12.30 0.67 -23.78
CA GLY A 20 11.41 1.81 -23.88
C GLY A 20 11.02 2.24 -22.47
N SER A 21 11.13 3.53 -22.18
CA SER A 21 10.77 4.08 -20.88
C SER A 21 9.34 3.68 -20.56
N ALA A 22 9.15 2.75 -19.64
CA ALA A 22 7.83 2.32 -19.19
C ALA A 22 7.11 3.54 -18.61
N SER A 23 5.98 3.93 -19.22
CA SER A 23 5.39 5.24 -18.96
C SER A 23 4.61 5.23 -17.66
N ARG A 24 5.31 5.59 -16.60
CA ARG A 24 4.72 6.14 -15.36
C ARG A 24 4.06 7.49 -15.65
N SER A 25 3.10 7.92 -14.82
CA SER A 25 2.58 9.30 -14.93
C SER A 25 3.70 10.32 -14.75
N SER A 26 3.77 11.36 -15.57
CA SER A 26 4.83 12.37 -15.45
C SER A 26 4.65 13.24 -14.20
N ASP A 27 5.72 13.90 -13.75
CA ASP A 27 5.64 14.79 -12.58
C ASP A 27 4.72 16.00 -12.88
N ALA A 28 4.69 16.47 -14.14
CA ALA A 28 3.79 17.53 -14.58
C ALA A 28 2.31 17.09 -14.57
N GLU A 29 2.03 15.84 -14.98
CA GLU A 29 0.67 15.27 -14.91
C GLU A 29 0.17 15.14 -13.48
N ILE A 30 1.05 14.75 -12.55
CA ILE A 30 0.70 14.68 -11.12
C ILE A 30 0.52 16.08 -10.55
N ALA A 31 1.43 17.01 -10.83
CA ALA A 31 1.35 18.40 -10.36
C ALA A 31 0.05 19.09 -10.80
N ALA A 32 -0.42 18.82 -12.03
CA ALA A 32 -1.68 19.34 -12.55
C ALA A 32 -2.93 18.79 -11.82
N LYS A 33 -2.79 17.72 -11.03
CA LYS A 33 -3.88 17.09 -10.26
C LYS A 33 -3.89 17.50 -8.79
N LEU A 34 -2.82 18.11 -8.30
CA LEU A 34 -2.74 18.58 -6.92
C LEU A 34 -3.64 19.80 -6.73
N LYS A 35 -4.33 19.86 -5.59
CA LYS A 35 -5.03 21.07 -5.17
C LYS A 35 -4.02 22.14 -4.71
N VAL A 36 -4.50 23.37 -4.61
CA VAL A 36 -3.69 24.48 -4.08
C VAL A 36 -3.22 24.13 -2.67
N GLY A 37 -1.91 24.13 -2.47
CA GLY A 37 -1.29 23.81 -1.18
C GLY A 37 -1.06 22.33 -0.92
N GLU A 38 -1.40 21.44 -1.85
CA GLU A 38 -0.99 20.03 -1.79
C GLU A 38 0.40 19.83 -2.42
N GLU A 39 1.16 18.91 -1.85
CA GLU A 39 2.45 18.44 -2.35
C GLU A 39 2.44 16.90 -2.42
N VAL A 40 3.35 16.32 -3.19
CA VAL A 40 3.52 14.86 -3.22
C VAL A 40 4.34 14.42 -2.00
N GLU A 41 3.70 13.76 -1.04
CA GLU A 41 4.34 13.20 0.16
C GLU A 41 5.13 11.93 -0.17
N ALA A 42 4.55 11.06 -0.99
CA ALA A 42 5.19 9.82 -1.43
C ALA A 42 4.67 9.44 -2.81
N ARG A 43 5.49 8.70 -3.57
CA ARG A 43 5.13 8.18 -4.89
C ARG A 43 5.78 6.82 -5.11
N ILE A 44 5.05 5.92 -5.76
CA ILE A 44 5.59 4.68 -6.27
C ILE A 44 5.02 4.34 -7.64
N ASN A 45 5.80 3.63 -8.44
CA ASN A 45 5.36 3.10 -9.73
C ASN A 45 5.56 1.59 -9.72
N GLY A 46 4.65 0.86 -10.35
CA GLY A 46 4.69 -0.61 -10.45
C GLY A 46 3.47 -1.10 -11.21
N ASP A 47 3.46 -2.36 -11.58
CA ASP A 47 2.31 -2.99 -12.22
C ASP A 47 1.36 -3.49 -11.11
N PHE A 48 0.25 -2.79 -10.89
CA PHE A 48 -0.70 -3.10 -9.81
C PHE A 48 -1.87 -3.96 -10.30
N ASN A 49 -2.12 -4.01 -11.60
CA ASN A 49 -3.26 -4.70 -12.21
C ASN A 49 -2.84 -5.98 -12.99
N GLY A 50 -1.54 -6.22 -13.13
CA GLY A 50 -0.95 -7.38 -13.80
C GLY A 50 -0.97 -7.32 -15.32
N ASP A 51 -1.14 -6.14 -15.93
CA ASP A 51 -1.23 -5.97 -17.39
C ASP A 51 0.14 -5.77 -18.07
N GLY A 52 1.22 -5.66 -17.29
CA GLY A 52 2.58 -5.46 -17.76
C GLY A 52 2.96 -4.00 -18.03
N GLU A 53 2.04 -3.05 -17.87
CA GLU A 53 2.30 -1.62 -17.89
C GLU A 53 2.63 -1.09 -16.50
N ILE A 54 3.32 0.06 -16.44
CA ILE A 54 3.74 0.64 -15.17
C ILE A 54 2.73 1.69 -14.73
N ASP A 55 1.94 1.31 -13.73
CA ASP A 55 0.99 2.18 -13.03
C ASP A 55 1.71 3.17 -12.10
N THR A 56 0.97 4.15 -11.59
CA THR A 56 1.51 5.16 -10.68
C THR A 56 0.56 5.39 -9.50
N ALA A 57 1.10 5.30 -8.29
CA ALA A 57 0.42 5.65 -7.05
C ALA A 57 1.17 6.79 -6.35
N TRP A 58 0.45 7.74 -5.79
CA TRP A 58 1.05 8.83 -5.01
C TRP A 58 0.14 9.29 -3.89
N ILE A 59 0.72 9.96 -2.90
CA ILE A 59 0.03 10.60 -1.79
C ILE A 59 0.13 12.10 -1.99
N ALA A 60 -1.00 12.75 -2.22
CA ALA A 60 -1.12 14.20 -2.15
C ALA A 60 -1.38 14.60 -0.70
N ALA A 61 -0.52 15.42 -0.12
CA ALA A 61 -0.63 15.91 1.24
C ALA A 61 -0.70 17.44 1.25
N GLY A 62 -1.70 17.98 1.93
CA GLY A 62 -1.92 19.40 2.05
C GLY A 62 -2.59 19.77 3.38
N PRO A 63 -3.01 21.04 3.54
CA PRO A 63 -3.66 21.50 4.76
C PRO A 63 -4.99 20.79 5.05
N ASP A 64 -5.70 20.36 4.01
CA ASP A 64 -7.00 19.71 4.12
C ASP A 64 -6.92 18.19 4.42
N GLY A 65 -5.71 17.62 4.39
CA GLY A 65 -5.48 16.20 4.66
C GLY A 65 -4.54 15.54 3.66
N ARG A 66 -4.62 14.20 3.63
CA ARG A 66 -3.79 13.35 2.76
C ARG A 66 -4.69 12.44 1.94
N THR A 67 -4.48 12.39 0.63
CA THR A 67 -5.23 11.54 -0.29
C THR A 67 -4.27 10.67 -1.09
N VAL A 68 -4.51 9.36 -1.10
CA VAL A 68 -3.83 8.44 -2.00
C VAL A 68 -4.56 8.45 -3.33
N HIS A 69 -3.82 8.52 -4.42
CA HIS A 69 -4.31 8.37 -5.78
C HIS A 69 -3.57 7.25 -6.48
N VAL A 70 -4.30 6.47 -7.30
CA VAL A 70 -3.72 5.44 -8.16
C VAL A 70 -4.24 5.63 -9.57
N HIS A 71 -3.32 5.58 -10.53
CA HIS A 71 -3.59 5.68 -11.95
C HIS A 71 -3.01 4.46 -12.65
N PHE A 72 -3.84 3.77 -13.44
CA PHE A 72 -3.39 2.69 -14.31
C PHE A 72 -2.87 3.23 -15.64
N ALA A 73 -1.81 2.62 -16.14
CA ALA A 73 -1.31 2.86 -17.49
C ALA A 73 -1.95 1.86 -18.45
N LEU A 74 -2.84 2.32 -19.33
CA LEU A 74 -3.53 1.47 -20.30
C LEU A 74 -2.97 1.66 -21.70
N ARG A 75 -2.50 0.57 -22.32
CA ARG A 75 -2.04 0.58 -23.71
C ARG A 75 -3.21 0.37 -24.67
N LYS A 76 -3.33 1.27 -25.65
CA LYS A 76 -4.26 1.17 -26.78
C LYS A 76 -3.50 1.34 -28.09
N GLY A 77 -3.08 0.22 -28.69
CA GLY A 77 -2.22 0.25 -29.87
C GLY A 77 -0.81 0.75 -29.51
N ALA A 78 -0.36 1.81 -30.19
CA ALA A 78 0.92 2.46 -29.87
C ALA A 78 0.83 3.46 -28.71
N ASP A 79 -0.39 3.89 -28.36
CA ASP A 79 -0.62 4.93 -27.36
C ASP A 79 -0.74 4.33 -25.96
N LEU A 80 -0.22 5.06 -24.97
CA LEU A 80 -0.31 4.72 -23.55
C LEU A 80 -0.99 5.88 -22.83
N HIS A 81 -2.04 5.59 -22.06
CA HIS A 81 -2.85 6.59 -21.37
C HIS A 81 -2.98 6.25 -19.89
N HIS A 82 -2.90 7.25 -19.02
CA HIS A 82 -3.16 7.06 -17.59
C HIS A 82 -4.61 7.34 -17.24
N VAL A 83 -5.26 6.39 -16.58
CA VAL A 83 -6.65 6.52 -16.12
C VAL A 83 -6.72 6.38 -14.60
N PRO A 84 -7.58 7.15 -13.90
CA PRO A 84 -7.79 6.97 -12.48
C PRO A 84 -8.31 5.56 -12.17
N ALA A 85 -7.63 4.87 -11.26
CA ALA A 85 -7.97 3.52 -10.81
C ALA A 85 -8.45 3.47 -9.36
N GLY A 86 -8.21 4.53 -8.58
CA GLY A 86 -8.74 4.63 -7.23
C GLY A 86 -8.19 5.83 -6.47
N SER A 87 -8.92 6.23 -5.44
CA SER A 87 -8.42 7.19 -4.46
C SER A 87 -9.10 7.01 -3.11
N PHE A 88 -8.38 7.24 -2.02
CA PHE A 88 -8.98 7.32 -0.69
C PHE A 88 -8.20 8.27 0.22
N ALA A 89 -8.89 8.82 1.22
CA ALA A 89 -8.28 9.70 2.21
C ALA A 89 -7.57 8.87 3.30
N LEU A 90 -6.34 9.26 3.63
CA LEU A 90 -5.68 8.80 4.85
C LEU A 90 -6.13 9.65 6.04
N PRO A 91 -6.09 9.12 7.27
CA PRO A 91 -6.41 9.92 8.45
C PRO A 91 -5.50 11.15 8.57
N SER A 92 -6.06 12.24 9.09
CA SER A 92 -5.41 13.55 9.15
C SER A 92 -4.35 13.67 10.26
N GLU A 93 -4.51 12.93 11.37
CA GLU A 93 -3.63 12.98 12.55
C GLU A 93 -2.31 12.22 12.33
N ARG A 94 -1.52 12.63 11.32
CA ARG A 94 -0.30 11.92 10.94
C ARG A 94 0.80 12.02 11.99
N LEU A 95 1.51 10.91 12.18
CA LEU A 95 2.71 10.79 13.02
C LEU A 95 3.93 10.44 12.15
N GLY A 96 4.09 11.19 11.05
CA GLY A 96 5.11 10.99 10.03
C GLY A 96 4.52 10.85 8.63
N PRO A 97 5.36 10.81 7.59
CA PRO A 97 4.90 10.50 6.24
C PRO A 97 4.44 9.05 6.14
N ALA A 98 3.43 8.79 5.31
CA ALA A 98 3.04 7.45 4.94
C ALA A 98 4.07 6.83 3.97
N ASP A 99 4.23 5.52 4.04
CA ASP A 99 5.13 4.74 3.19
C ASP A 99 4.35 4.00 2.11
N LEU A 100 4.88 4.04 0.88
CA LEU A 100 4.37 3.30 -0.27
C LEU A 100 5.39 2.25 -0.68
N SER A 101 4.95 1.00 -0.78
CA SER A 101 5.76 -0.09 -1.29
C SER A 101 4.94 -0.99 -2.22
N VAL A 102 5.62 -1.75 -3.06
CA VAL A 102 5.00 -2.70 -3.99
C VAL A 102 5.60 -4.06 -3.75
N SER A 103 4.74 -5.07 -3.60
CA SER A 103 5.14 -6.47 -3.49
C SER A 103 4.43 -7.26 -4.57
N LYS A 104 5.16 -7.62 -5.63
CA LYS A 104 4.58 -8.18 -6.86
C LYS A 104 3.56 -7.21 -7.46
N ASP A 105 2.29 -7.58 -7.45
CA ASP A 105 1.13 -6.84 -7.97
C ASP A 105 0.30 -6.17 -6.85
N VAL A 106 0.83 -6.12 -5.63
CA VAL A 106 0.14 -5.55 -4.47
C VAL A 106 0.77 -4.23 -4.08
N LEU A 107 -0.02 -3.16 -4.16
CA LEU A 107 0.29 -1.86 -3.56
C LEU A 107 0.09 -1.95 -2.04
N VAL A 108 1.14 -1.66 -1.28
CA VAL A 108 1.13 -1.66 0.18
C VAL A 108 1.33 -0.23 0.67
N ILE A 109 0.42 0.22 1.52
CA ILE A 109 0.44 1.56 2.11
C ILE A 109 0.53 1.40 3.62
N ARG A 110 1.55 1.99 4.24
CA ARG A 110 1.71 2.00 5.69
C ARG A 110 1.55 3.41 6.20
N ASP A 111 0.63 3.60 7.13
CA ASP A 111 0.39 4.89 7.75
C ASP A 111 0.51 4.78 9.27
N LEU A 112 1.03 5.83 9.87
CA LEU A 112 1.18 5.93 11.32
C LEU A 112 0.52 7.24 11.77
N THR A 113 -0.46 7.13 12.65
CA THR A 113 -1.27 8.27 13.10
C THR A 113 -1.37 8.30 14.62
N GLY A 114 -1.90 9.40 15.16
CA GLY A 114 -2.07 9.65 16.59
C GLY A 114 -0.86 10.35 17.24
N GLY A 115 -0.62 10.08 18.52
CA GLY A 115 0.37 10.79 19.33
C GLY A 115 1.06 9.87 20.34
N THR A 116 0.65 9.94 21.60
CA THR A 116 1.10 9.00 22.65
C THR A 116 0.44 7.63 22.48
N THR A 117 -0.84 7.62 22.13
CA THR A 117 -1.51 6.47 21.53
C THR A 117 -1.38 6.59 20.03
N ALA A 118 -0.81 5.57 19.39
CA ALA A 118 -0.59 5.55 17.96
C ALA A 118 -1.36 4.41 17.31
N LEU A 119 -1.85 4.67 16.09
CA LEU A 119 -2.43 3.69 15.21
C LEU A 119 -1.46 3.45 14.04
N ALA A 120 -0.95 2.24 13.93
CA ALA A 120 -0.23 1.79 12.74
C ALA A 120 -1.20 1.00 11.85
N ALA A 121 -1.45 1.50 10.65
CA ALA A 121 -2.30 0.86 9.66
C ALA A 121 -1.47 0.36 8.47
N THR A 122 -1.83 -0.80 7.92
CA THR A 122 -1.28 -1.31 6.67
C THR A 122 -2.41 -1.72 5.74
N TYR A 123 -2.54 -1.00 4.64
CA TYR A 123 -3.50 -1.27 3.58
C TYR A 123 -2.80 -2.03 2.46
N ARG A 124 -3.49 -3.03 1.89
CA ARG A 124 -3.00 -3.80 0.75
C ARG A 124 -4.05 -3.74 -0.34
N PHE A 125 -3.67 -3.23 -1.50
CA PHE A 125 -4.54 -3.10 -2.65
C PHE A 125 -3.99 -3.89 -3.83
N ARG A 126 -4.89 -4.40 -4.65
CA ARG A 126 -4.59 -5.01 -5.95
C ARG A 126 -5.54 -4.47 -7.00
N GLY A 127 -5.03 -4.23 -8.21
CA GLY A 127 -5.83 -3.82 -9.34
C GLY A 127 -6.68 -4.96 -9.91
N ASP A 128 -7.91 -4.64 -10.28
CA ASP A 128 -8.71 -5.43 -11.21
C ASP A 128 -8.61 -4.77 -12.59
N ALA A 129 -7.91 -5.43 -13.50
CA ALA A 129 -7.72 -4.96 -14.88
C ALA A 129 -9.03 -4.89 -15.68
N ALA A 130 -10.01 -5.76 -15.41
CA ALA A 130 -11.29 -5.75 -16.11
C ALA A 130 -12.19 -4.61 -15.65
N ALA A 131 -12.14 -4.27 -14.35
CA ALA A 131 -12.89 -3.16 -13.78
C ALA A 131 -12.17 -1.81 -13.87
N THR A 132 -10.85 -1.82 -14.15
CA THR A 132 -9.97 -0.65 -14.08
C THR A 132 -10.06 0.02 -12.70
N ARG A 133 -10.04 -0.79 -11.63
CA ARG A 133 -10.16 -0.31 -10.24
C ARG A 133 -9.16 -0.97 -9.31
N MET A 134 -8.69 -0.22 -8.31
CA MET A 134 -7.98 -0.77 -7.16
C MET A 134 -8.97 -1.32 -6.14
N ARG A 135 -8.67 -2.50 -5.59
CA ARG A 135 -9.47 -3.16 -4.56
C ARG A 135 -8.65 -3.43 -3.31
N LEU A 136 -9.24 -3.18 -2.15
CA LEU A 136 -8.66 -3.54 -0.87
C LEU A 136 -8.69 -5.06 -0.73
N ILE A 137 -7.53 -5.67 -0.52
CA ILE A 137 -7.38 -7.11 -0.33
C ILE A 137 -6.95 -7.46 1.10
N GLY A 138 -6.42 -6.49 1.85
CA GLY A 138 -6.12 -6.67 3.26
C GLY A 138 -5.94 -5.36 4.01
N LEU A 139 -6.33 -5.39 5.28
CA LEU A 139 -6.20 -4.27 6.21
C LEU A 139 -5.70 -4.80 7.55
N ASP A 140 -4.52 -4.33 7.96
CA ASP A 140 -4.03 -4.53 9.32
C ASP A 140 -4.08 -3.20 10.06
N ALA A 141 -4.45 -3.24 11.34
CA ALA A 141 -4.39 -2.08 12.21
C ALA A 141 -3.88 -2.47 13.60
N ARG A 142 -3.06 -1.61 14.19
CA ARG A 142 -2.51 -1.78 15.53
C ARG A 142 -2.59 -0.46 16.30
N LEU A 143 -3.42 -0.43 17.33
CA LEU A 143 -3.48 0.66 18.29
C LEU A 143 -2.61 0.32 19.51
N TYR A 144 -1.69 1.20 19.88
CA TYR A 144 -0.77 0.96 20.99
C TYR A 144 -0.30 2.26 21.63
N SER A 145 0.04 2.21 22.93
CA SER A 145 0.75 3.30 23.60
C SER A 145 2.23 3.25 23.22
N ARG A 146 2.75 4.34 22.62
CA ARG A 146 4.18 4.54 22.33
C ARG A 146 5.02 4.74 23.59
N THR A 147 4.38 5.09 24.71
CA THR A 147 5.01 5.26 26.02
C THR A 147 4.72 4.10 26.98
N PHE A 148 4.04 3.04 26.49
CA PHE A 148 3.62 1.90 27.30
C PHE A 148 2.78 2.28 28.54
N ALA A 149 1.94 3.32 28.41
CA ALA A 149 1.09 3.80 29.50
C ALA A 149 -0.21 2.98 29.68
N HIS A 150 -0.65 2.29 28.64
CA HIS A 150 -1.84 1.45 28.66
C HIS A 150 -1.75 0.35 27.58
N ASP A 151 -2.67 -0.61 27.69
CA ASP A 151 -2.85 -1.69 26.72
C ASP A 151 -3.24 -1.18 25.33
N GLY A 152 -3.22 -2.08 24.36
CA GLY A 152 -3.61 -1.80 22.99
C GLY A 152 -4.43 -2.92 22.36
N ALA A 153 -4.60 -2.83 21.05
CA ALA A 153 -5.35 -3.79 20.27
C ALA A 153 -4.75 -3.91 18.88
N LYS A 154 -4.96 -5.05 18.24
CA LYS A 154 -4.66 -5.22 16.82
C LYS A 154 -5.71 -6.03 16.10
N MET A 155 -5.80 -5.79 14.80
CA MET A 155 -6.54 -6.61 13.86
C MET A 155 -5.73 -6.87 12.60
N SER A 156 -6.04 -7.97 11.94
CA SER A 156 -5.61 -8.29 10.59
C SER A 156 -6.79 -8.88 9.84
N TRP A 157 -7.19 -8.21 8.77
CA TRP A 157 -8.31 -8.60 7.93
C TRP A 157 -7.82 -8.93 6.53
N ASN A 158 -8.04 -10.18 6.10
CA ASN A 158 -7.83 -10.62 4.74
C ASN A 158 -9.17 -10.63 4.00
N LEU A 159 -9.39 -9.67 3.10
CA LEU A 159 -10.67 -9.50 2.41
C LEU A 159 -10.89 -10.57 1.33
N LEU A 160 -9.83 -11.17 0.78
CA LEU A 160 -9.92 -12.25 -0.21
C LEU A 160 -10.50 -13.54 0.37
N THR A 161 -10.22 -13.81 1.63
CA THR A 161 -10.68 -15.02 2.34
C THR A 161 -11.82 -14.73 3.31
N GLY A 162 -11.96 -13.48 3.74
CA GLY A 162 -12.87 -13.09 4.83
C GLY A 162 -12.29 -13.35 6.22
N ASP A 163 -11.06 -13.88 6.34
CA ASP A 163 -10.44 -14.16 7.63
C ASP A 163 -10.13 -12.84 8.35
N LEU A 164 -10.67 -12.70 9.55
CA LEU A 164 -10.39 -11.61 10.47
C LEU A 164 -9.79 -12.17 11.76
N VAL A 165 -8.60 -11.70 12.11
CA VAL A 165 -7.92 -12.03 13.35
C VAL A 165 -7.79 -10.77 14.19
N THR A 166 -8.23 -10.83 15.45
CA THR A 166 -8.05 -9.74 16.41
C THR A 166 -7.34 -10.23 17.67
N ALA A 167 -6.65 -9.33 18.36
CA ALA A 167 -6.02 -9.62 19.64
C ALA A 167 -5.92 -8.34 20.48
N ARG A 168 -5.91 -8.52 21.80
CA ARG A 168 -5.48 -7.47 22.74
C ARG A 168 -3.97 -7.47 22.86
N LEU A 169 -3.42 -6.29 23.09
CA LEU A 169 -2.00 -6.09 23.38
C LEU A 169 -1.89 -5.70 24.85
N GLU A 170 -1.65 -6.68 25.71
CA GLU A 170 -1.51 -6.45 27.15
C GLU A 170 -0.07 -6.05 27.48
N LEU A 171 0.08 -5.01 28.29
CA LEU A 171 1.38 -4.61 28.81
C LEU A 171 1.95 -5.70 29.71
N THR A 172 3.20 -6.04 29.44
CA THR A 172 4.00 -6.95 30.26
C THR A 172 5.27 -6.23 30.66
N ARG A 173 5.65 -6.40 31.92
CA ARG A 173 6.89 -5.86 32.47
C ARG A 173 7.76 -7.02 32.92
N SER A 174 8.99 -7.05 32.42
CA SER A 174 10.01 -8.03 32.82
C SER A 174 11.30 -7.29 33.11
N GLY A 175 11.63 -7.14 34.40
CA GLY A 175 12.70 -6.24 34.83
C GLY A 175 12.43 -4.80 34.38
N ASP A 176 13.40 -4.20 33.69
CA ASP A 176 13.31 -2.83 33.15
C ASP A 176 12.66 -2.76 31.76
N GLU A 177 12.34 -3.90 31.14
CA GLU A 177 11.71 -3.95 29.83
C GLU A 177 10.19 -3.96 29.95
N THR A 178 9.54 -3.08 29.18
CA THR A 178 8.09 -3.09 28.99
C THR A 178 7.77 -3.43 27.54
N ALA A 179 6.92 -4.43 27.34
CA ALA A 179 6.56 -4.94 26.02
C ALA A 179 5.08 -5.34 25.99
N TYR A 180 4.54 -5.50 24.78
CA TYR A 180 3.20 -6.03 24.61
C TYR A 180 3.23 -7.55 24.41
N ARG A 181 2.31 -8.23 25.09
CA ARG A 181 1.97 -9.62 24.83
C ARG A 181 0.58 -9.70 24.21
N GLU A 182 0.43 -10.53 23.19
CA GLU A 182 -0.87 -10.78 22.60
C GLU A 182 -1.71 -11.67 23.50
N ALA A 183 -2.95 -11.26 23.73
CA ALA A 183 -3.92 -11.99 24.55
C ALA A 183 -5.29 -11.98 23.89
N GLY A 184 -6.09 -13.01 24.22
CA GLY A 184 -7.48 -13.10 23.76
C GLY A 184 -7.64 -13.10 22.24
N THR A 185 -6.70 -13.73 21.51
CA THR A 185 -6.76 -13.80 20.04
C THR A 185 -8.06 -14.46 19.60
N LYS A 186 -8.83 -13.76 18.77
CA LYS A 186 -10.04 -14.28 18.15
C LYS A 186 -9.84 -14.37 16.65
N ARG A 187 -10.35 -15.43 16.05
CA ARG A 187 -10.45 -15.59 14.61
C ARG A 187 -11.90 -15.77 14.25
N VAL A 188 -12.40 -14.92 13.36
CA VAL A 188 -13.74 -15.01 12.80
C VAL A 188 -13.64 -14.90 11.29
N ARG A 189 -14.69 -15.33 10.61
CA ARG A 189 -14.80 -15.17 9.16
C ARG A 189 -15.93 -14.22 8.86
N ARG A 190 -15.63 -13.12 8.17
CA ARG A 190 -16.62 -12.21 7.59
C ARG A 190 -17.00 -12.70 6.19
N PRO A 191 -18.19 -12.35 5.69
CA PRO A 191 -18.50 -12.51 4.27
C PRO A 191 -17.40 -11.88 3.40
N ILE A 192 -16.99 -12.60 2.36
CA ILE A 192 -16.06 -12.07 1.37
C ILE A 192 -16.77 -10.94 0.63
N ALA A 193 -16.15 -9.76 0.64
CA ALA A 193 -16.68 -8.57 -0.01
C ALA A 193 -15.61 -7.98 -0.93
N VAL A 194 -16.06 -7.48 -2.07
CA VAL A 194 -15.24 -6.65 -2.95
C VAL A 194 -15.33 -5.22 -2.44
N VAL A 195 -14.20 -4.67 -2.01
CA VAL A 195 -14.10 -3.28 -1.52
C VAL A 195 -13.20 -2.53 -2.48
N ASP A 196 -13.79 -1.64 -3.27
CA ASP A 196 -13.03 -0.71 -4.11
C ASP A 196 -12.28 0.29 -3.22
N MET A 197 -11.18 0.83 -3.72
CA MET A 197 -10.29 1.72 -2.96
C MET A 197 -11.02 2.93 -2.36
N GLU A 198 -11.98 3.49 -3.08
CA GLU A 198 -12.82 4.61 -2.64
C GLU A 198 -13.71 4.25 -1.44
N SER A 199 -13.99 2.96 -1.24
CA SER A 199 -14.78 2.43 -0.12
C SER A 199 -13.92 1.85 1.00
N THR A 200 -12.62 2.18 1.02
CA THR A 200 -11.70 1.73 2.08
C THR A 200 -12.22 2.19 3.44
N PRO A 201 -12.46 1.27 4.39
CA PRO A 201 -12.95 1.64 5.71
C PRO A 201 -11.84 2.30 6.54
N ASP A 202 -12.25 3.12 7.49
CA ASP A 202 -11.34 3.68 8.48
C ASP A 202 -10.76 2.58 9.39
N ALA A 203 -9.44 2.55 9.51
CA ALA A 203 -8.73 1.47 10.19
C ALA A 203 -8.96 1.49 11.71
N GLU A 204 -9.10 2.67 12.31
CA GLU A 204 -9.36 2.80 13.73
C GLU A 204 -10.78 2.33 14.06
N SER A 205 -11.76 2.79 13.29
CA SER A 205 -13.17 2.41 13.43
C SER A 205 -13.37 0.90 13.29
N GLU A 206 -12.73 0.28 12.30
CA GLU A 206 -12.77 -1.17 12.13
C GLU A 206 -12.13 -1.92 13.31
N LEU A 207 -11.01 -1.42 13.84
CA LEU A 207 -10.37 -2.02 15.00
C LEU A 207 -11.24 -1.88 16.26
N ALA A 208 -11.78 -0.69 16.51
CA ALA A 208 -12.63 -0.38 17.66
C ALA A 208 -13.92 -1.22 17.66
N ALA A 209 -14.53 -1.42 16.49
CA ALA A 209 -15.72 -2.26 16.35
C ALA A 209 -15.47 -3.74 16.70
N MET A 210 -14.21 -4.19 16.62
CA MET A 210 -13.84 -5.61 16.75
C MET A 210 -13.17 -5.96 18.08
N VAL A 211 -12.68 -4.94 18.80
CA VAL A 211 -12.09 -5.10 20.13
C VAL A 211 -12.88 -4.20 21.09
N PRO A 212 -14.01 -4.67 21.63
CA PRO A 212 -14.81 -3.86 22.53
C PRO A 212 -13.97 -3.40 23.73
N SER A 213 -14.06 -2.11 24.05
CA SER A 213 -13.46 -1.52 25.25
C SER A 213 -13.97 -2.29 26.45
N THR A 214 -13.07 -2.92 27.20
CA THR A 214 -13.36 -3.26 28.59
C THR A 214 -13.49 -1.93 29.33
N GLY A 215 -14.72 -1.58 29.68
CA GLY A 215 -14.99 -0.52 30.64
C GLY A 215 -14.41 -0.85 32.01
#